data_AF-A0AA38MGD3-F1
#
_entry.id   AF-A0AA38MGD3-F1
#
_cell.length_a   1.000
_cell.length_b   1.000
_cell.length_c   1.000
_cell.angle_alpha   90.00
_cell.angle_beta   90.00
_cell.angle_gamma   90.00
#
_symmetry.space_group_name_H-M   'P 1'
#
loop_
_entity.id
_entity.type
_entity.pdbx_description
1 polymer ?
#
loop_
_entity_poly.entity_id
_entity_poly.type
_entity_poly.pdbx_seq_one_letter_code
_entity_poly.pdbx_strand_id
1 'polypeptide(L)'
;MLLESSAATWWQGIKPSTKDWQSAVNILREVYSKKLPPHAVFRELFAREQTQHEATDIFVAKFRALMAQLSYSVAEEMQLDMVYGLLALKNRKRLTRSEINSFKDLLNCAREVEQSFRESAFRKQERNTNQEG
;
A
#
# COMPACT_ATOMS: atom_id res chain seq x y z
N MET A 1 32.11 4.90 1.01
CA MET A 1 31.58 4.35 2.27
C MET A 1 30.05 4.30 2.12
N LEU A 2 29.36 3.22 2.50
CA LEU A 2 27.92 3.07 2.23
C LEU A 2 27.00 3.82 3.22
N LEU A 3 27.51 4.17 4.41
CA LEU A 3 26.79 4.91 5.43
C LEU A 3 27.40 6.32 5.56
N GLU A 4 26.55 7.32 5.70
CA GLU A 4 26.95 8.73 5.80
C GLU A 4 26.42 9.36 7.09
N SER A 5 27.07 10.44 7.53
CA SER A 5 26.62 11.29 8.64
C SER A 5 26.35 10.49 9.93
N SER A 6 25.18 10.68 10.57
CA SER A 6 24.81 10.03 11.82
C SER A 6 24.84 8.50 11.75
N ALA A 7 24.54 7.92 10.59
CA ALA A 7 24.59 6.47 10.39
C ALA A 7 26.02 5.91 10.43
N ALA A 8 27.00 6.68 9.94
CA ALA A 8 28.41 6.31 10.01
C ALA A 8 28.93 6.30 11.45
N THR A 9 28.61 7.35 12.22
CA THR A 9 28.99 7.46 13.64
C THR A 9 28.36 6.36 14.48
N TRP A 10 27.08 6.07 14.25
CA TRP A 10 26.38 4.98 14.91
C TRP A 10 27.01 3.61 14.60
N TRP A 11 27.34 3.33 13.33
CA TRP A 11 27.94 2.05 12.93
C TRP A 11 29.29 1.79 13.60
N GLN A 12 30.13 2.81 13.76
CA GLN A 12 31.44 2.66 14.43
C GLN A 12 31.31 2.18 15.88
N GLY A 13 30.23 2.58 16.58
CA GLY A 13 29.98 2.16 17.96
C GLY A 13 29.56 0.69 18.10
N ILE A 14 28.85 0.13 17.11
CA ILE A 14 28.33 -1.25 17.16
C ILE A 14 29.15 -2.25 16.35
N LYS A 15 30.06 -1.77 15.50
CA LYS A 15 30.95 -2.61 14.69
C LYS A 15 31.74 -3.64 15.53
N PRO A 16 32.27 -3.32 16.73
CA PRO A 16 33.02 -4.30 17.52
C PRO A 16 32.18 -5.46 18.07
N SER A 17 30.87 -5.24 18.28
CA SER A 17 29.95 -6.26 18.81
C SER A 17 29.24 -7.08 17.72
N THR A 18 29.39 -6.68 16.45
CA THR A 18 28.70 -7.33 15.32
C THR A 18 29.64 -8.35 14.65
N LYS A 19 29.37 -9.64 14.85
CA LYS A 19 30.28 -10.73 14.44
C LYS A 19 30.07 -11.19 12.99
N ASP A 20 28.88 -10.98 12.44
CA ASP A 20 28.50 -11.48 11.12
C ASP A 20 27.61 -10.49 10.36
N TRP A 21 27.55 -10.67 9.04
CA TRP A 21 26.78 -9.81 8.14
C TRP A 21 25.28 -9.85 8.41
N GLN A 22 24.73 -11.01 8.82
CA GLN A 22 23.30 -11.14 9.08
C GLN A 22 22.91 -10.34 10.33
N SER A 23 23.71 -10.39 11.38
CA SER A 23 23.58 -9.57 12.58
C SER A 23 23.68 -8.08 12.26
N ALA A 24 24.63 -7.68 11.39
CA ALA A 24 24.76 -6.28 10.94
C ALA A 24 23.48 -5.77 10.25
N VAL A 25 22.94 -6.56 9.32
CA VAL A 25 21.71 -6.22 8.58
C VAL A 25 20.50 -6.19 9.51
N ASN A 26 20.40 -7.10 10.48
CA ASN A 26 19.31 -7.13 11.44
C ASN A 26 19.31 -5.89 12.34
N ILE A 27 20.47 -5.51 12.88
CA ILE A 27 20.61 -4.33 13.74
C ILE A 27 20.32 -3.03 12.95
N LEU A 28 20.78 -2.95 11.69
CA LEU A 28 20.43 -1.85 10.78
C LEU A 28 18.92 -1.75 10.58
N ARG A 29 18.24 -2.88 10.37
CA ARG A 29 16.78 -2.91 10.29
C ARG A 29 16.15 -2.47 11.60
N GLU A 30 16.60 -2.94 12.75
CA GLU A 30 16.02 -2.54 14.04
C GLU A 30 16.14 -1.05 14.32
N VAL A 31 17.31 -0.45 14.06
CA VAL A 31 17.56 0.95 14.39
C VAL A 31 16.92 1.92 13.39
N TYR A 32 16.88 1.54 12.10
CA TYR A 32 16.41 2.44 11.05
C TYR A 32 15.06 2.07 10.44
N SER A 33 14.51 0.89 10.75
CA SER A 33 13.13 0.59 10.38
C SER A 33 12.21 1.27 11.38
N LYS A 34 11.55 2.35 10.95
CA LYS A 34 10.40 2.92 11.67
C LYS A 34 9.23 1.91 11.62
N LYS A 35 9.30 0.84 12.42
CA LYS A 35 8.19 -0.10 12.59
C LYS A 35 7.24 0.51 13.61
N LEU A 36 6.02 0.82 13.17
CA LEU A 36 4.97 1.20 14.10
C LEU A 36 4.59 -0.02 14.97
N PRO A 37 4.27 0.17 16.26
CA PRO A 37 3.67 -0.90 17.04
C PRO A 37 2.31 -1.31 16.42
N PRO A 38 1.85 -2.56 16.57
CA PRO A 38 0.67 -3.07 15.86
C PRO A 38 -0.58 -2.20 15.94
N HIS A 39 -0.90 -1.66 17.12
CA HIS A 39 -2.06 -0.77 17.29
C HIS A 39 -1.93 0.53 16.48
N ALA A 40 -0.71 1.06 16.32
CA ALA A 40 -0.46 2.26 15.54
C ALA A 40 -0.50 1.96 14.03
N VAL A 41 -0.09 0.75 13.61
CA VAL A 41 -0.28 0.28 12.22
C VAL A 41 -1.76 0.28 11.87
N PHE A 42 -2.63 -0.31 12.71
CA PHE A 42 -4.07 -0.32 12.43
C PHE A 42 -4.67 1.09 12.46
N ARG A 43 -4.24 1.94 13.40
CA ARG A 43 -4.67 3.34 13.42
C ARG A 43 -4.35 4.04 12.10
N GLU A 44 -3.14 3.88 11.58
CA GLU A 44 -2.73 4.48 10.30
C GLU A 44 -3.47 3.87 9.11
N LEU A 45 -3.64 2.54 9.11
CA LEU A 45 -4.31 1.80 8.06
C LEU A 45 -5.78 2.20 7.90
N PHE A 46 -6.48 2.45 9.01
CA PHE A 46 -7.89 2.88 9.02
C PHE A 46 -8.07 4.41 9.08
N ALA A 47 -6.99 5.19 9.12
CA ALA A 47 -7.08 6.66 9.18
C ALA A 47 -7.58 7.31 7.88
N ARG A 48 -7.42 6.62 6.74
CA ARG A 48 -7.86 7.14 5.44
C ARG A 48 -8.44 6.05 4.56
N GLU A 49 -9.45 6.42 3.78
CA GLU A 49 -9.96 5.64 2.66
C GLU A 49 -9.24 6.02 1.35
N GLN A 50 -9.39 5.18 0.33
CA GLN A 50 -8.91 5.46 -1.03
C GLN A 50 -9.65 6.68 -1.59
N THR A 51 -8.89 7.65 -2.09
CA THR A 51 -9.48 8.86 -2.69
C THR A 51 -10.00 8.59 -4.10
N GLN A 52 -10.86 9.49 -4.62
CA GLN A 52 -11.41 9.36 -5.97
C GLN A 52 -10.35 9.47 -7.08
N HIS A 53 -9.16 10.01 -6.78
CA HIS A 53 -8.08 10.21 -7.76
C HIS A 53 -6.88 9.26 -7.53
N GLU A 54 -6.93 8.42 -6.50
CA GLU A 54 -5.87 7.44 -6.21
C GLU A 54 -6.15 6.13 -6.95
N ALA A 55 -5.17 5.64 -7.73
CA ALA A 55 -5.24 4.34 -8.37
C ALA A 55 -5.27 3.22 -7.31
N THR A 56 -6.08 2.19 -7.54
CA THR A 56 -6.26 1.08 -6.60
C THR A 56 -4.95 0.35 -6.34
N ASP A 57 -4.10 0.18 -7.35
CA ASP A 57 -2.73 -0.36 -7.21
C ASP A 57 -1.90 0.38 -6.16
N ILE A 58 -1.89 1.71 -6.20
CA ILE A 58 -1.11 2.55 -5.29
C ILE A 58 -1.68 2.44 -3.87
N PHE A 59 -3.00 2.47 -3.74
CA PHE A 59 -3.67 2.36 -2.45
C PHE A 59 -3.40 1.00 -1.79
N VAL A 60 -3.59 -0.10 -2.52
CA VAL A 60 -3.33 -1.47 -2.05
C VAL A 60 -1.85 -1.67 -1.72
N ALA A 61 -0.93 -1.10 -2.51
CA ALA A 61 0.50 -1.18 -2.21
C ALA A 61 0.84 -0.51 -0.86
N LYS A 62 0.28 0.67 -0.58
CA LYS A 62 0.45 1.35 0.72
C LYS A 62 -0.17 0.55 1.88
N PHE A 63 -1.36 0.00 1.67
CA PHE A 63 -2.01 -0.89 2.64
C PHE A 63 -1.11 -2.09 2.97
N ARG A 64 -0.60 -2.78 1.95
CA ARG A 64 0.28 -3.94 2.13
C ARG A 64 1.61 -3.58 2.80
N ALA A 65 2.15 -2.39 2.51
CA ALA A 65 3.35 -1.89 3.17
C ALA A 65 3.15 -1.63 4.66
N LEU A 66 1.97 -1.16 5.08
CA LEU A 66 1.61 -1.04 6.50
C LEU A 66 1.44 -2.41 7.16
N MET A 67 0.72 -3.34 6.51
CA MET A 67 0.54 -4.69 7.03
C MET A 67 1.86 -5.45 7.21
N ALA A 68 2.85 -5.20 6.35
CA ALA A 68 4.19 -5.80 6.45
C ALA A 68 5.00 -5.31 7.68
N GLN A 69 4.56 -4.26 8.38
CA GLN A 69 5.21 -3.81 9.62
C GLN A 69 4.80 -4.64 10.84
N LEU A 70 3.70 -5.40 10.75
CA LEU A 70 3.24 -6.25 11.84
C LEU A 70 4.24 -7.38 12.12
N SER A 71 4.38 -7.73 13.40
CA SER A 71 5.21 -8.87 13.84
C SER A 71 4.55 -10.22 13.58
N TYR A 72 3.27 -10.23 13.20
CA TYR A 72 2.46 -11.40 12.88
C TYR A 72 1.78 -11.23 11.52
N SER A 73 1.44 -12.34 10.89
CA SER A 73 0.64 -12.34 9.66
C SER A 73 -0.85 -12.29 9.97
N VAL A 74 -1.57 -11.48 9.20
CA VAL A 74 -3.05 -11.51 9.14
C VAL A 74 -3.42 -12.30 7.89
N ALA A 75 -4.42 -13.19 7.98
CA ALA A 75 -4.86 -14.00 6.85
C ALA A 75 -5.26 -13.11 5.66
N GLU A 76 -4.91 -13.49 4.44
CA GLU A 76 -5.14 -12.67 3.24
C GLU A 76 -6.62 -12.32 3.06
N GLU A 77 -7.53 -13.25 3.35
CA GLU A 77 -8.97 -13.02 3.34
C GLU A 77 -9.40 -11.85 4.24
N MET A 78 -8.89 -11.80 5.48
CA MET A 78 -9.16 -10.70 6.40
C MET A 78 -8.55 -9.39 5.90
N GLN A 79 -7.37 -9.45 5.29
CA GLN A 79 -6.75 -8.26 4.67
C GLN A 79 -7.59 -7.74 3.50
N LEU A 80 -8.18 -8.64 2.72
CA LEU A 80 -9.10 -8.30 1.63
C LEU A 80 -10.36 -7.63 2.16
N ASP A 81 -10.93 -8.10 3.27
CA ASP A 81 -12.08 -7.44 3.91
C ASP A 81 -11.74 -6.03 4.38
N MET A 82 -10.59 -5.86 5.04
CA MET A 82 -10.10 -4.57 5.51
C MET A 82 -9.90 -3.59 4.35
N VAL A 83 -9.15 -3.98 3.32
CA VAL A 83 -8.85 -3.08 2.20
C VAL A 83 -10.09 -2.79 1.37
N TYR A 84 -10.97 -3.78 1.15
CA TYR A 84 -12.20 -3.60 0.38
C TYR A 84 -13.10 -2.53 1.00
N GLY A 85 -13.24 -2.54 2.34
CA GLY A 85 -14.01 -1.53 3.07
C GLY A 85 -13.51 -0.11 2.86
N LEU A 86 -12.20 0.05 2.63
CA LEU A 86 -11.53 1.33 2.44
C LEU A 86 -11.42 1.76 0.97
N LEU A 87 -11.86 0.93 0.01
CA LEU A 87 -11.83 1.31 -1.40
C LEU A 87 -12.83 2.43 -1.70
N ALA A 88 -12.51 3.24 -2.70
CA ALA A 88 -13.36 4.32 -3.14
C ALA A 88 -14.72 3.75 -3.59
N LEU A 89 -15.81 4.43 -3.22
CA LEU A 89 -17.17 3.96 -3.51
C LEU A 89 -17.41 3.64 -5.00
N LYS A 90 -16.78 4.39 -5.92
CA LYS A 90 -16.85 4.14 -7.36
C LYS A 90 -16.36 2.74 -7.74
N ASN A 91 -15.34 2.23 -7.05
CA ASN A 91 -14.75 0.92 -7.31
C ASN A 91 -15.60 -0.16 -6.64
N ARG A 92 -16.02 0.03 -5.38
CA ARG A 92 -16.92 -0.89 -4.66
C ARG A 92 -18.27 -1.13 -5.35
N LYS A 93 -18.76 -0.16 -6.13
CA LYS A 93 -19.99 -0.33 -6.93
C LYS A 93 -19.85 -1.28 -8.12
N ARG A 94 -18.62 -1.60 -8.52
CA ARG A 94 -18.31 -2.41 -9.71
C ARG A 94 -17.55 -3.69 -9.38
N LEU A 95 -17.03 -3.77 -8.17
CA LEU A 95 -16.31 -4.92 -7.63
C LEU A 95 -17.21 -5.61 -6.61
N THR A 96 -17.46 -6.91 -6.79
CA THR A 96 -18.19 -7.71 -5.81
C THR A 96 -17.20 -8.35 -4.84
N ARG A 97 -17.32 -8.09 -3.53
CA ARG A 97 -16.38 -8.63 -2.53
C ARG A 97 -16.27 -10.15 -2.58
N SER A 98 -17.38 -10.87 -2.72
CA SER A 98 -17.42 -12.34 -2.72
C SER A 98 -16.72 -13.00 -3.91
N GLU A 99 -16.45 -12.25 -4.98
CA GLU A 99 -15.75 -12.75 -6.17
C GLU A 99 -14.23 -12.57 -6.09
N ILE A 100 -13.75 -11.85 -5.07
CA ILE A 100 -12.34 -11.49 -4.90
C ILE A 100 -11.69 -12.43 -3.88
N ASN A 101 -10.81 -13.30 -4.36
CA ASN A 101 -10.17 -14.32 -3.52
C ASN A 101 -8.69 -14.05 -3.22
N SER A 102 -8.08 -13.13 -3.96
CA SER A 102 -6.68 -12.74 -3.75
C SER A 102 -6.46 -11.26 -4.06
N PHE A 103 -5.35 -10.71 -3.59
CA PHE A 103 -4.92 -9.37 -3.98
C PHE A 103 -4.68 -9.24 -5.49
N LYS A 104 -4.25 -10.33 -6.15
CA LYS A 104 -4.07 -10.33 -7.61
C LYS A 104 -5.40 -10.13 -8.31
N ASP A 105 -6.43 -10.84 -7.88
CA ASP A 105 -7.78 -10.74 -8.45
C ASP A 105 -8.35 -9.34 -8.23
N LEU A 106 -8.23 -8.81 -7.00
CA LEU A 106 -8.63 -7.45 -6.66
C LEU A 106 -8.01 -6.42 -7.62
N LEU A 107 -6.69 -6.49 -7.83
CA LEU A 107 -5.97 -5.53 -8.66
C LEU A 107 -6.34 -5.66 -10.15
N ASN A 108 -6.51 -6.89 -10.64
CA ASN A 108 -6.92 -7.11 -12.03
C ASN A 108 -8.31 -6.52 -12.30
N CYS A 109 -9.31 -6.88 -11.47
CA CYS A 109 -10.65 -6.36 -11.61
C CYS A 109 -10.70 -4.83 -11.42
N ALA A 110 -9.94 -4.29 -10.46
CA ALA A 110 -9.89 -2.84 -10.23
C ALA A 110 -9.35 -2.08 -11.44
N ARG A 111 -8.32 -2.61 -12.12
CA ARG A 111 -7.77 -1.98 -13.34
C ARG A 111 -8.78 -1.95 -14.47
N GLU A 112 -9.54 -3.02 -14.68
CA GLU A 112 -10.61 -3.08 -15.69
C GLU A 112 -11.72 -2.06 -15.41
N VAL A 113 -12.11 -1.94 -14.14
CA VAL A 113 -13.08 -0.95 -13.67
C VAL A 113 -12.57 0.48 -13.88
N GLU A 114 -11.33 0.76 -13.50
CA GLU A 114 -10.70 2.07 -13.68
C GLU A 114 -10.53 2.44 -15.15
N GLN A 115 -10.16 1.48 -16.00
CA GLN A 115 -10.08 1.66 -17.45
C GLN A 115 -11.46 2.01 -18.04
N SER A 116 -12.50 1.30 -17.63
CA SER A 116 -13.88 1.57 -18.04
C SER A 116 -14.33 3.00 -17.63
N PHE A 117 -13.91 3.47 -16.45
CA PHE A 117 -14.18 4.85 -16.03
C PHE A 117 -13.45 5.88 -16.88
N ARG A 118 -12.18 5.63 -17.23
CA ARG A 118 -11.38 6.51 -18.10
C ARG A 118 -12.02 6.63 -19.49
N GLU A 119 -12.41 5.51 -20.08
CA GLU A 119 -13.08 5.49 -21.39
C GLU A 119 -14.43 6.22 -21.36
N SER A 120 -15.21 6.01 -20.29
CA SER A 120 -16.49 6.70 -20.10
C SER A 120 -16.32 8.22 -19.92
N ALA A 121 -15.26 8.66 -19.24
CA ALA A 121 -14.95 10.07 -19.08
C ALA A 121 -14.52 10.70 -20.42
N PHE A 122 -13.68 10.02 -21.19
CA PHE A 122 -13.24 10.47 -22.51
C PHE A 122 -14.42 10.68 -23.46
N ARG A 123 -15.34 9.70 -23.56
CA ARG A 123 -16.55 9.81 -24.40
C ARG A 123 -17.48 10.96 -24.01
N LYS A 124 -17.55 11.31 -22.71
CA LYS A 124 -18.34 12.46 -22.24
C LYS A 124 -17.70 13.78 -22.66
N GLN A 125 -16.37 13.86 -22.58
CA GLN A 125 -15.63 15.05 -22.98
C GLN A 125 -15.80 15.33 -24.47
N GLU A 126 -15.67 14.30 -25.33
CA GLU A 126 -15.89 14.44 -26.78
C GLU A 126 -17.29 14.97 -27.14
N ARG A 127 -18.32 14.48 -26.45
CA ARG A 127 -19.70 14.96 -26.66
C ARG A 127 -19.88 16.42 -26.28
N ASN A 128 -19.25 16.87 -25.21
CA ASN A 128 -19.34 18.25 -24.75
C ASN A 128 -18.62 19.20 -25.72
N THR A 129 -17.44 18.84 -26.22
CA THR A 129 -16.71 19.63 -27.23
C THR A 129 -17.46 19.73 -28.56
N ASN A 130 -18.22 18.71 -28.94
CA ASN A 130 -19.01 18.72 -30.19
C ASN A 130 -20.35 19.47 -30.07
N GLN A 131 -20.76 19.89 -28.87
CA GLN A 131 -21.99 20.68 -28.64
C GLN A 131 -21.72 22.18 -28.51
N GLU A 132 -20.47 22.59 -28.31
CA GLU A 132 -20.06 24.00 -28.13
C GLU A 132 -19.47 24.63 -29.41
N GLY A 133 -19.30 23.86 -30.50
CA GLY A 133 -18.82 24.31 -31.81
C GLY A 133 -19.88 24.18 -32.89
#